data_AF-A0AAW7IZI0-F1
#
_entry.id   AF-A0AAW7IZI0-F1
#
_cell.length_a   1.000
_cell.length_b   1.000
_cell.length_c   1.000
_cell.angle_alpha   90.00
_cell.angle_beta   90.00
_cell.angle_gamma   90.00
#
_symmetry.space_group_name_H-M   'P 1'
#
loop_
_entity.id
_entity.type
_entity.pdbx_description
1 polymer ?
#
loop_
_entity_poly.entity_id
_entity_poly.type
_entity_poly.pdbx_seq_one_letter_code
_entity_poly.pdbx_strand_id
1 'polypeptide(L)'
;EELFLLRNKQGKIVGIKDLKQANFQETMKDWKKHLPKPSLLSIIIWVAVALLGGLAWSLIALAQGETINAIWFVIAAVCSYLIGYRFYALYIQRKIMRPNDLRATPSESHNDGKEFDPTNRVVLFGHHFASIAGAGPLVGPVLAAQMGYLPGTIWIIFGVIFAGGVQDMLVLWYSHRRRAKSIGAMAHDEVGRFAGGLTSFIVFIMTMIVLAVLALICVT
;
A
#
# COMPACT_ATOMS: atom_id res chain seq x y z
N GLU A 1 -15.55 22.63 -14.17
CA GLU A 1 -16.63 21.66 -14.47
C GLU A 1 -16.15 20.35 -15.11
N GLU A 2 -14.89 20.20 -15.53
CA GLU A 2 -14.37 18.93 -16.11
C GLU A 2 -13.84 17.90 -15.09
N LEU A 3 -13.97 18.16 -13.79
CA LEU A 3 -13.28 17.39 -12.73
C LEU A 3 -13.96 16.08 -12.31
N PHE A 4 -15.06 15.69 -12.97
CA PHE A 4 -15.86 14.51 -12.64
C PHE A 4 -16.30 13.76 -13.89
N LEU A 5 -15.35 13.15 -14.59
CA LEU A 5 -15.62 12.13 -15.60
C LEU A 5 -15.82 10.77 -14.90
N LEU A 6 -17.00 10.17 -15.09
CA LEU A 6 -17.40 8.92 -14.46
C LEU A 6 -17.40 7.76 -15.47
N ARG A 7 -17.01 6.58 -15.01
CA ARG A 7 -16.88 5.33 -15.75
C ARG A 7 -18.20 4.55 -15.67
N ASN A 8 -18.78 4.21 -16.82
CA ASN A 8 -19.88 3.24 -16.91
C ASN A 8 -19.34 1.82 -16.58
N LYS A 9 -20.22 0.91 -16.11
CA LYS A 9 -19.97 -0.55 -15.98
C LYS A 9 -19.27 -1.22 -17.20
N GLN A 10 -19.33 -0.61 -18.38
CA GLN A 10 -18.69 -1.07 -19.62
C GLN A 10 -17.33 -0.40 -19.94
N GLY A 11 -16.81 0.48 -19.06
CA GLY A 11 -15.50 1.11 -19.23
C GLY A 11 -15.45 2.34 -20.13
N LYS A 12 -16.60 2.87 -20.60
CA LYS A 12 -16.69 4.14 -21.35
C LYS A 12 -16.81 5.34 -20.41
N ILE A 13 -16.15 6.45 -20.76
CA ILE A 13 -16.19 7.74 -20.06
C ILE A 13 -17.49 8.46 -20.42
N VAL A 14 -18.30 8.83 -19.43
CA VAL A 14 -19.60 9.51 -19.63
C VAL A 14 -19.65 10.80 -18.81
N GLY A 15 -20.26 11.85 -19.37
CA GLY A 15 -20.43 13.15 -18.73
C GLY A 15 -21.54 13.17 -17.67
N ILE A 16 -21.43 14.08 -16.70
CA ILE A 16 -22.32 14.23 -15.52
C ILE A 16 -23.81 14.37 -15.89
N LYS A 17 -24.13 14.88 -17.09
CA LYS A 17 -25.50 15.11 -17.54
C LYS A 17 -26.30 13.82 -17.77
N ASP A 18 -25.64 12.72 -18.13
CA ASP A 18 -26.31 11.44 -18.42
C ASP A 18 -26.59 10.59 -17.16
N LEU A 19 -25.94 10.90 -16.03
CA LEU A 19 -26.05 10.12 -14.79
C LEU A 19 -27.13 10.62 -13.82
N LYS A 20 -27.76 11.78 -14.08
CA LYS A 20 -28.88 12.27 -13.25
C LYS A 20 -30.12 11.38 -13.29
N GLN A 21 -30.20 10.45 -14.26
CA GLN A 21 -31.29 9.47 -14.38
C GLN A 21 -30.99 8.11 -13.75
N ALA A 22 -29.75 7.83 -13.34
CA ALA A 22 -29.40 6.57 -12.67
C ALA A 22 -29.57 6.73 -11.15
N ASN A 23 -30.69 6.24 -10.65
CA ASN A 23 -31.12 6.28 -9.25
C ASN A 23 -30.03 5.73 -8.29
N PHE A 24 -29.23 6.63 -7.70
CA PHE A 24 -28.09 6.32 -6.82
C PHE A 24 -28.52 5.58 -5.53
N GLN A 25 -29.73 5.85 -5.04
CA GLN A 25 -30.30 5.21 -3.84
C GLN A 25 -30.65 3.73 -4.07
N GLU A 26 -31.09 3.38 -5.27
CA GLU A 26 -31.45 2.00 -5.64
C GLU A 26 -30.20 1.12 -5.81
N THR A 27 -29.17 1.69 -6.46
CA THR A 27 -27.86 1.04 -6.65
C THR A 27 -27.13 0.77 -5.33
N MET A 28 -27.26 1.66 -4.34
CA MET A 28 -26.67 1.52 -3.00
C MET A 28 -27.36 0.45 -2.13
N LYS A 29 -28.66 0.20 -2.35
CA LYS A 29 -29.42 -0.85 -1.63
C LYS A 29 -29.08 -2.25 -2.14
N ASP A 30 -28.82 -2.40 -3.44
CA ASP A 30 -28.48 -3.68 -4.07
C ASP A 30 -27.05 -4.16 -3.77
N TRP A 31 -26.09 -3.24 -3.56
CA TRP A 31 -24.69 -3.64 -3.33
C TRP A 31 -24.49 -4.43 -2.02
N LYS A 32 -25.31 -4.19 -0.99
CA LYS A 32 -25.29 -4.99 0.25
C LYS A 32 -25.70 -6.46 0.04
N LYS A 33 -26.52 -6.76 -0.97
CA LYS A 33 -26.97 -8.14 -1.29
C LYS A 33 -25.91 -8.97 -2.00
N HIS A 34 -24.93 -8.33 -2.66
CA HIS A 34 -23.89 -9.01 -3.43
C HIS A 34 -22.55 -9.18 -2.70
N LEU A 35 -22.48 -8.87 -1.41
CA LEU A 35 -21.32 -9.25 -0.61
C LEU A 35 -21.36 -10.76 -0.37
N PRO A 36 -20.37 -11.53 -0.86
CA PRO A 36 -20.27 -12.94 -0.53
C PRO A 36 -20.18 -13.06 0.99
N LYS A 37 -21.15 -13.74 1.61
CA LYS A 37 -21.07 -14.12 3.03
C LYS A 37 -19.74 -14.88 3.21
N PRO A 38 -18.96 -14.63 4.27
CA PRO A 38 -17.73 -15.38 4.48
C PRO A 38 -18.10 -16.86 4.54
N SER A 39 -17.63 -17.62 3.56
CA SER A 39 -17.79 -19.08 3.55
C SER A 39 -17.12 -19.63 4.80
N LEU A 40 -17.73 -20.61 5.46
CA LEU A 40 -17.15 -21.34 6.59
C LEU A 40 -15.72 -21.80 6.30
N LEU A 41 -15.47 -22.21 5.06
CA LEU A 41 -14.15 -22.60 4.56
C LEU A 41 -13.16 -21.43 4.63
N SER A 42 -13.57 -20.22 4.28
CA SER A 42 -12.71 -19.04 4.38
C SER A 42 -12.34 -18.72 5.83
N ILE A 43 -13.28 -18.87 6.76
CA ILE A 43 -13.03 -18.64 8.19
C ILE A 43 -12.01 -19.65 8.71
N ILE A 44 -12.19 -20.94 8.38
CA ILE A 44 -11.27 -22.01 8.78
C ILE A 44 -9.86 -21.76 8.23
N ILE A 45 -9.72 -21.35 6.96
CA ILE A 45 -8.42 -21.01 6.37
C ILE A 45 -7.76 -19.87 7.16
N TRP A 46 -8.47 -18.79 7.45
CA TRP A 46 -7.89 -17.64 8.17
C TRP A 46 -7.53 -17.98 9.62
N VAL A 47 -8.31 -18.84 10.27
CA VAL A 47 -7.98 -19.37 11.60
C VAL A 47 -6.74 -20.25 11.54
N ALA A 48 -6.60 -21.12 10.54
CA ALA A 48 -5.42 -21.95 10.35
C ALA A 48 -4.16 -21.10 10.09
N VAL A 49 -4.25 -20.06 9.27
CA VAL A 49 -3.16 -19.11 9.02
C VAL A 49 -2.78 -18.35 10.30
N ALA A 50 -3.75 -17.93 11.11
CA ALA A 50 -3.49 -17.26 12.37
C ALA A 50 -2.82 -18.19 13.40
N LEU A 51 -3.27 -19.45 13.49
CA LEU A 51 -2.67 -20.45 14.36
C LEU A 51 -1.24 -20.80 13.93
N LEU A 52 -0.99 -20.98 12.64
CA LEU A 52 0.36 -21.19 12.09
C LEU A 52 1.29 -20.01 12.38
N GLY A 53 0.80 -18.77 12.18
CA GLY A 53 1.56 -17.57 12.51
C GLY A 53 1.87 -17.46 14.00
N GLY A 54 0.88 -17.74 14.86
CA GLY A 54 1.05 -17.74 16.31
C GLY A 54 2.06 -18.78 16.78
N LEU A 55 1.97 -20.01 16.26
CA LEU A 55 2.93 -21.08 16.54
C LEU A 55 4.35 -20.71 16.08
N ALA A 56 4.49 -20.13 14.88
CA ALA A 56 5.79 -19.69 14.38
C ALA A 56 6.40 -18.61 15.29
N TRP A 57 5.62 -17.61 15.71
CA TRP A 57 6.08 -16.60 16.67
C TRP A 57 6.44 -17.19 18.04
N SER A 58 5.63 -18.11 18.57
CA SER A 58 5.90 -18.79 19.84
C SER A 58 7.17 -19.64 19.78
N LEU A 59 7.40 -20.35 18.68
CA LEU A 59 8.61 -21.16 18.49
C LEU A 59 9.87 -20.28 18.38
N ILE A 60 9.80 -19.17 17.63
CA ILE A 60 10.89 -18.21 17.53
C ILE A 60 11.21 -17.57 18.89
N ALA A 61 10.19 -17.30 19.71
CA ALA A 61 10.36 -16.69 21.03
C ALA A 61 10.93 -17.67 22.08
N LEU A 62 10.53 -18.95 22.04
CA LEU A 62 10.91 -19.95 23.04
C LEU A 62 12.25 -20.63 22.72
N ALA A 63 12.64 -20.73 21.45
CA ALA A 63 13.86 -21.42 21.02
C ALA A 63 15.13 -20.55 21.09
N GLN A 64 15.19 -19.54 21.96
CA GLN A 64 16.37 -18.69 22.16
C GLN A 64 17.55 -19.50 22.75
N GLY A 65 18.32 -20.19 21.89
CA GLY A 65 19.51 -20.96 22.28
C GLY A 65 19.87 -22.11 21.33
N GLU A 66 18.92 -22.62 20.55
CA GLU A 66 19.18 -23.64 19.51
C GLU A 66 19.28 -23.00 18.12
N THR A 67 19.82 -23.73 17.14
CA THR A 67 19.88 -23.29 15.74
C THR A 67 18.48 -23.22 15.13
N ILE A 68 17.78 -22.11 15.35
CA ILE A 68 16.44 -21.88 14.79
C ILE A 68 16.53 -21.89 13.26
N ASN A 69 15.75 -22.76 12.63
CA ASN A 69 15.64 -22.80 11.18
C ASN A 69 14.99 -21.50 10.66
N ALA A 70 15.64 -20.86 9.68
CA ALA A 70 15.17 -19.64 9.01
C ALA A 70 13.73 -19.75 8.48
N ILE A 71 13.25 -20.97 8.20
CA ILE A 71 11.89 -21.23 7.72
C ILE A 71 10.81 -20.71 8.65
N TRP A 72 11.03 -20.72 9.97
CA TRP A 72 10.06 -20.24 10.94
C TRP A 72 9.86 -18.72 10.84
N PHE A 73 10.92 -17.96 10.57
CA PHE A 73 10.85 -16.52 10.34
C PHE A 73 10.06 -16.19 9.08
N VAL A 74 10.25 -16.97 8.01
CA VAL A 74 9.50 -16.82 6.75
C VAL A 74 8.01 -17.11 6.98
N ILE A 75 7.69 -18.20 7.67
CA ILE A 75 6.30 -18.57 7.97
C ILE A 75 5.63 -17.49 8.84
N ALA A 76 6.31 -17.02 9.88
CA ALA A 76 5.82 -15.93 10.74
C ALA A 76 5.55 -14.65 9.95
N ALA A 77 6.48 -14.24 9.07
CA ALA A 77 6.34 -13.07 8.22
C ALA A 77 5.17 -13.20 7.24
N VAL A 78 5.08 -14.31 6.51
CA VAL A 78 4.01 -14.55 5.53
C VAL A 78 2.64 -14.58 6.21
N CYS A 79 2.49 -15.28 7.33
CA CYS A 79 1.22 -15.33 8.06
C CYS A 79 0.81 -13.94 8.58
N SER A 80 1.75 -13.20 9.18
CA SER A 80 1.50 -11.84 9.65
C SER A 80 1.10 -10.89 8.51
N TYR A 81 1.80 -10.94 7.37
CA TYR A 81 1.48 -10.10 6.21
C TYR A 81 0.15 -10.46 5.57
N LEU A 82 -0.22 -11.74 5.48
CA LEU A 82 -1.53 -12.17 4.97
C LEU A 82 -2.67 -11.64 5.85
N ILE A 83 -2.52 -11.72 7.17
CA ILE A 83 -3.49 -11.19 8.14
C ILE A 83 -3.58 -9.66 8.03
N GLY A 84 -2.43 -8.97 8.01
CA GLY A 84 -2.37 -7.52 7.84
C GLY A 84 -3.03 -7.05 6.54
N TYR A 85 -2.71 -7.70 5.42
CA TYR A 85 -3.31 -7.39 4.11
C TYR A 85 -4.83 -7.60 4.11
N ARG A 86 -5.31 -8.70 4.69
CA ARG A 86 -6.74 -9.03 4.63
C ARG A 86 -7.61 -8.20 5.56
N PHE A 87 -7.18 -8.00 6.81
CA PHE A 87 -8.00 -7.35 7.83
C PHE A 87 -7.70 -5.86 7.93
N TYR A 88 -6.42 -5.50 8.01
CA TYR A 88 -6.02 -4.13 8.29
C TYR A 88 -6.07 -3.24 7.05
N ALA A 89 -5.52 -3.68 5.91
CA ALA A 89 -5.61 -2.89 4.67
C ALA A 89 -7.08 -2.69 4.23
N LEU A 90 -7.90 -3.72 4.40
CA LEU A 90 -9.32 -3.69 4.06
C LEU A 90 -10.15 -2.79 5.00
N TYR A 91 -9.77 -2.74 6.28
CA TYR A 91 -10.33 -1.79 7.24
C TYR A 91 -10.02 -0.34 6.84
N ILE A 92 -8.76 -0.05 6.50
CA ILE A 92 -8.33 1.30 6.05
C ILE A 92 -9.03 1.67 4.74
N GLN A 93 -9.10 0.74 3.79
CA GLN A 93 -9.76 0.95 2.51
C GLN A 93 -11.23 1.36 2.70
N ARG A 94 -11.96 0.66 3.58
CA ARG A 94 -13.38 0.92 3.83
C ARG A 94 -13.63 2.15 4.68
N LYS A 95 -12.81 2.39 5.71
CA LYS A 95 -13.08 3.46 6.67
C LYS A 95 -12.54 4.81 6.21
N ILE A 96 -11.31 4.84 5.68
CA ILE A 96 -10.58 6.06 5.35
C ILE A 96 -10.69 6.36 3.85
N MET A 97 -10.33 5.40 2.99
CA MET A 97 -10.13 5.67 1.56
C MET A 97 -11.41 5.69 0.74
N ARG A 98 -12.40 4.86 1.09
CA ARG A 98 -13.69 4.73 0.39
C ARG A 98 -13.54 4.88 -1.14
N PRO A 99 -12.73 4.02 -1.79
CA PRO A 99 -12.50 4.13 -3.23
C PRO A 99 -13.82 3.98 -3.99
N ASN A 100 -13.99 4.77 -5.05
CA ASN A 100 -15.16 4.74 -5.91
C ASN A 100 -14.73 4.26 -7.30
N ASP A 101 -15.11 3.03 -7.66
CA ASP A 101 -14.75 2.39 -8.93
C ASP A 101 -15.41 3.04 -10.15
N LEU A 102 -16.38 3.94 -9.93
CA LEU A 102 -17.02 4.75 -10.98
C LEU A 102 -16.17 5.97 -11.39
N ARG A 103 -15.05 6.26 -10.72
CA ARG A 103 -14.20 7.40 -11.07
C ARG A 103 -13.08 6.95 -12.01
N ALA A 104 -12.94 7.63 -13.15
CA ALA A 104 -11.83 7.38 -14.07
C ALA A 104 -10.48 7.73 -13.39
N THR A 105 -9.45 6.94 -13.67
CA THR A 105 -8.10 7.19 -13.15
C THR A 105 -7.46 8.40 -13.86
N PRO A 106 -6.44 9.06 -13.27
CA PRO A 106 -5.69 10.12 -13.95
C PRO A 106 -5.14 9.67 -15.32
N SER A 107 -4.65 8.42 -15.40
CA SER A 107 -4.17 7.79 -16.64
C SER A 107 -5.25 7.61 -17.72
N GLU A 108 -6.51 7.46 -17.34
CA GLU A 108 -7.63 7.34 -18.28
C GLU A 108 -8.22 8.71 -18.67
N SER A 109 -8.17 9.69 -17.77
CA SER A 109 -8.77 11.02 -17.98
C SER A 109 -7.86 12.02 -18.70
N HIS A 110 -6.54 11.90 -18.55
CA HIS A 110 -5.55 12.78 -19.17
C HIS A 110 -4.59 11.95 -20.04
N ASN A 111 -5.11 11.06 -20.89
CA ASN A 111 -4.29 10.13 -21.68
C ASN A 111 -3.52 10.85 -22.80
N ASP A 112 -2.34 11.38 -22.46
CA ASP A 112 -1.48 12.15 -23.36
C ASP A 112 -0.38 11.29 -24.02
N GLY A 113 -0.29 9.99 -23.69
CA GLY A 113 0.71 9.06 -24.24
C GLY A 113 2.18 9.37 -23.87
N LYS A 114 2.41 10.37 -23.01
CA LYS A 114 3.72 10.74 -22.45
C LYS A 114 3.76 10.61 -20.93
N GLU A 115 3.04 11.49 -20.22
CA GLU A 115 3.03 11.49 -18.74
C GLU A 115 1.96 10.57 -18.15
N PHE A 116 0.91 10.29 -18.93
CA PHE A 116 -0.25 9.50 -18.52
C PHE A 116 -0.59 8.54 -19.66
N ASP A 117 -0.30 7.26 -19.43
CA ASP A 117 -0.62 6.18 -20.37
C ASP A 117 -1.21 4.99 -19.58
N PRO A 118 -2.39 4.45 -19.96
CA PRO A 118 -2.98 3.29 -19.31
C PRO A 118 -2.12 2.03 -19.50
N THR A 119 -1.22 1.80 -18.53
CA THR A 119 -0.34 0.63 -18.49
C THR A 119 -1.00 -0.59 -17.84
N ASN A 120 -0.55 -1.79 -18.20
CA ASN A 120 -0.96 -3.03 -17.54
C ASN A 120 -0.57 -3.04 -16.04
N ARG A 121 -1.50 -3.51 -15.19
CA ARG A 121 -1.35 -3.59 -13.73
C ARG A 121 -0.13 -4.38 -13.27
N VAL A 122 0.26 -5.42 -14.02
CA VAL A 122 1.42 -6.26 -13.68
C VAL A 122 2.73 -5.48 -13.83
N VAL A 123 2.85 -4.66 -14.88
CA VAL A 123 4.03 -3.83 -15.12
C VAL A 123 4.13 -2.71 -14.09
N LEU A 124 2.98 -2.10 -13.75
CA LEU A 124 2.89 -1.07 -12.71
C LEU A 124 3.31 -1.63 -11.34
N PHE A 125 2.83 -2.83 -10.99
CA PHE A 125 3.27 -3.53 -9.78
C PHE A 125 4.79 -3.77 -9.78
N GLY A 126 5.35 -4.21 -10.92
CA GLY A 126 6.80 -4.40 -11.05
C GLY A 126 7.60 -3.12 -10.79
N HIS A 127 7.14 -1.97 -11.31
CA HIS A 127 7.80 -0.68 -11.06
C HIS A 127 7.74 -0.28 -9.58
N HIS A 128 6.57 -0.41 -8.95
CA HIS A 128 6.42 -0.12 -7.52
C HIS A 128 7.27 -1.07 -6.67
N PHE A 129 7.27 -2.37 -7.00
CA PHE A 129 8.07 -3.37 -6.31
C PHE A 129 9.57 -3.05 -6.43
N ALA A 130 10.06 -2.77 -7.65
CA ALA A 130 11.45 -2.40 -7.88
C ALA A 130 11.87 -1.15 -7.10
N SER A 131 10.99 -0.15 -6.99
CA SER A 131 11.27 1.09 -6.26
C SER A 131 11.40 0.90 -4.74
N ILE A 132 10.76 -0.12 -4.16
CA ILE A 132 10.76 -0.40 -2.72
C ILE A 132 11.79 -1.47 -2.35
N ALA A 133 12.00 -2.46 -3.23
CA ALA A 133 12.82 -3.64 -2.94
C ALA A 133 14.31 -3.32 -2.70
N GLY A 134 14.82 -2.19 -3.19
CA GLY A 134 16.25 -1.86 -3.12
C GLY A 134 16.82 -1.73 -1.71
N ALA A 135 16.07 -1.16 -0.76
CA ALA A 135 16.60 -0.91 0.60
C ALA A 135 16.52 -2.12 1.54
N GLY A 136 15.64 -3.08 1.27
CA GLY A 136 15.36 -4.21 2.16
C GLY A 136 16.57 -5.14 2.43
N PRO A 137 17.23 -5.66 1.38
CA PRO A 137 18.37 -6.57 1.53
C PRO A 137 19.59 -5.91 2.19
N LEU A 138 19.74 -4.59 2.07
CA LEU A 138 20.86 -3.83 2.62
C LEU A 138 20.68 -3.55 4.11
N VAL A 139 19.48 -3.13 4.53
CA VAL A 139 19.23 -2.72 5.92
C VAL A 139 18.97 -3.92 6.85
N GLY A 140 18.48 -5.04 6.31
CA GLY A 140 18.15 -6.25 7.08
C GLY A 140 19.32 -6.84 7.88
N PRO A 141 20.48 -7.13 7.27
CA PRO A 141 21.66 -7.67 7.97
C PRO A 141 22.20 -6.73 9.05
N VAL A 142 22.20 -5.41 8.77
CA VAL A 142 22.69 -4.39 9.72
C VAL A 142 21.80 -4.34 10.97
N LEU A 143 20.48 -4.36 10.81
CA LEU A 143 19.55 -4.40 11.94
C LEU A 143 19.68 -5.70 12.74
N ALA A 144 19.87 -6.84 12.07
CA ALA A 144 20.07 -8.12 12.73
C ALA A 144 21.38 -8.15 13.54
N ALA A 145 22.45 -7.51 13.05
CA ALA A 145 23.73 -7.41 13.73
C ALA A 145 23.70 -6.49 14.95
N GLN A 146 22.92 -5.40 14.91
CA GLN A 146 22.90 -4.40 15.99
C GLN A 146 21.89 -4.72 17.10
N MET A 147 20.67 -5.13 16.75
CA MET A 147 19.58 -5.35 17.72
C MET A 147 19.35 -6.82 18.02
N GLY A 148 20.00 -7.73 17.31
CA GLY A 148 19.69 -9.16 17.34
C GLY A 148 18.52 -9.52 16.43
N TYR A 149 18.45 -10.79 16.06
CA TYR A 149 17.50 -11.26 15.05
C TYR A 149 16.03 -11.13 15.47
N LEU A 150 15.71 -11.34 16.76
CA LEU A 150 14.34 -11.34 17.24
C LEU A 150 13.67 -9.95 17.22
N PRO A 151 14.21 -8.91 17.90
CA PRO A 151 13.59 -7.58 17.87
C PRO A 151 13.64 -6.95 16.48
N GLY A 152 14.68 -7.21 15.68
CA GLY A 152 14.75 -6.77 14.29
C GLY A 152 13.63 -7.38 13.44
N THR A 153 13.36 -8.68 13.58
CA THR A 153 12.28 -9.37 12.87
C THR A 153 10.90 -8.80 13.25
N ILE A 154 10.65 -8.60 14.55
CA ILE A 154 9.39 -8.01 15.05
C ILE A 154 9.20 -6.63 14.44
N TRP A 155 10.22 -5.77 14.52
CA TRP A 155 10.14 -4.41 14.02
C TRP A 155 9.88 -4.37 12.50
N ILE A 156 10.58 -5.19 11.72
CA ILE A 156 10.40 -5.23 10.26
C ILE A 156 8.98 -5.68 9.91
N ILE A 157 8.48 -6.77 10.51
CA ILE A 157 7.16 -7.31 10.17
C ILE A 157 6.05 -6.35 10.59
N PHE A 158 6.04 -5.92 11.86
CA PHE A 158 4.99 -5.06 12.36
C PHE A 158 5.10 -3.62 11.83
N GLY A 159 6.32 -3.09 11.67
CA GLY A 159 6.57 -1.78 11.10
C GLY A 159 6.08 -1.68 9.64
N VAL A 160 6.30 -2.72 8.83
CA VAL A 160 5.77 -2.76 7.46
C VAL A 160 4.25 -2.82 7.45
N ILE A 161 3.61 -3.58 8.35
CA ILE A 161 2.14 -3.69 8.39
C ILE A 161 1.48 -2.37 8.81
N PHE A 162 2.00 -1.73 9.86
CA PHE A 162 1.34 -0.57 10.48
C PHE A 162 1.79 0.79 9.93
N ALA A 163 3.08 0.93 9.59
CA ALA A 163 3.61 2.18 9.07
C ALA A 163 3.79 2.13 7.55
N GLY A 164 4.62 1.21 7.05
CA GLY A 164 5.03 1.18 5.64
C GLY A 164 3.86 1.01 4.66
N GLY A 165 3.10 -0.07 4.81
CA GLY A 165 1.98 -0.38 3.93
C GLY A 165 0.84 0.63 4.02
N VAL A 166 0.59 1.19 5.21
CA VAL A 166 -0.44 2.23 5.40
C VAL A 166 -0.03 3.54 4.74
N GLN A 167 1.23 3.96 4.97
CA GLN A 167 1.79 5.17 4.38
C GLN A 167 1.73 5.08 2.85
N ASP A 168 2.24 4.00 2.26
CA ASP A 168 2.27 3.82 0.80
C ASP A 168 0.86 3.84 0.21
N MET A 169 -0.07 3.10 0.82
CA MET A 169 -1.46 3.07 0.36
C MET A 169 -2.08 4.47 0.43
N LEU A 170 -1.93 5.19 1.56
CA LEU A 170 -2.49 6.53 1.75
C LEU A 170 -1.89 7.54 0.76
N VAL A 171 -0.57 7.56 0.60
CA VAL A 171 0.12 8.46 -0.32
C VAL A 171 -0.33 8.22 -1.74
N LEU A 172 -0.40 6.95 -2.18
CA LEU A 172 -0.88 6.59 -3.51
C LEU A 172 -2.32 7.05 -3.73
N TRP A 173 -3.21 6.84 -2.76
CA TRP A 173 -4.60 7.25 -2.86
C TRP A 173 -4.77 8.78 -2.91
N TYR A 174 -4.00 9.53 -2.11
CA TYR A 174 -4.02 10.99 -2.15
C TYR A 174 -3.51 11.51 -3.50
N SER A 175 -2.37 10.98 -3.97
CA SER A 175 -1.80 11.34 -5.28
C SER A 175 -2.77 11.05 -6.42
N HIS A 176 -3.42 9.88 -6.39
CA HIS A 176 -4.43 9.51 -7.38
C HIS A 176 -5.59 10.51 -7.47
N ARG A 177 -6.06 11.04 -6.34
CA ARG A 177 -7.12 12.06 -6.31
C ARG A 177 -6.68 13.43 -6.79
N ARG A 178 -5.38 13.69 -6.83
CA ARG A 178 -4.76 14.97 -7.21
C ARG A 178 -4.04 14.88 -8.56
N ARG A 179 -4.54 14.06 -9.49
CA ARG A 179 -3.99 13.88 -10.84
C ARG A 179 -2.56 13.30 -10.85
N ALA A 180 -2.28 12.35 -9.95
CA ALA A 180 -0.97 11.70 -9.81
C ALA A 180 0.21 12.65 -9.55
N LYS A 181 -0.07 13.83 -8.95
CA LYS A 181 0.97 14.80 -8.60
C LYS A 181 1.89 14.25 -7.50
N SER A 182 3.15 14.71 -7.52
CA SER A 182 4.11 14.46 -6.44
C SER A 182 3.68 15.12 -5.13
N ILE A 183 4.16 14.62 -3.99
CA ILE A 183 3.81 15.16 -2.67
C ILE A 183 4.17 16.65 -2.55
N GLY A 184 5.32 17.07 -3.10
CA GLY A 184 5.73 18.47 -3.12
C GLY A 184 4.79 19.36 -3.92
N ALA A 185 4.33 18.89 -5.10
CA ALA A 185 3.35 19.60 -5.91
C ALA A 185 1.95 19.63 -5.26
N MET A 186 1.56 18.56 -4.54
CA MET A 186 0.31 18.56 -3.77
C MET A 186 0.37 19.53 -2.58
N ALA A 187 1.50 19.61 -1.88
CA ALA A 187 1.69 20.55 -0.78
C ALA A 187 1.67 22.02 -1.25
N HIS A 188 2.18 22.28 -2.46
CA HIS A 188 2.12 23.59 -3.09
C HIS A 188 0.68 24.06 -3.30
N ASP A 189 -0.19 23.17 -3.80
CA ASP A 189 -1.58 23.51 -4.15
C ASP A 189 -2.47 23.71 -2.92
N GLU A 190 -2.20 23.03 -1.80
CA GLU A 190 -3.09 23.04 -0.61
C GLU A 190 -2.64 23.99 0.49
N VAL A 191 -1.33 24.12 0.73
CA VAL A 191 -0.78 24.92 1.84
C VAL A 191 -0.17 26.24 1.34
N GLY A 192 0.08 26.34 0.03
CA GLY A 192 0.58 27.52 -0.64
C GLY A 192 2.02 27.39 -1.14
N ARG A 193 2.45 28.40 -1.89
CA ARG A 193 3.68 28.38 -2.68
C ARG A 193 4.95 28.15 -1.84
N PHE A 194 4.99 28.72 -0.64
CA PHE A 194 6.09 28.55 0.31
C PHE A 194 6.16 27.12 0.87
N ALA A 195 5.01 26.56 1.27
CA ALA A 195 4.94 25.22 1.86
C ALA A 195 5.24 24.11 0.84
N GLY A 196 4.84 24.27 -0.43
CA GLY A 196 5.20 23.34 -1.49
C GLY A 196 6.70 23.32 -1.81
N GLY A 197 7.32 24.51 -1.86
CA GLY A 197 8.77 24.65 -2.03
C GLY A 197 9.53 23.99 -0.88
N LEU A 198 9.12 24.29 0.37
CA LEU A 198 9.74 23.72 1.57
C LEU A 198 9.56 22.20 1.62
N THR A 199 8.38 21.68 1.31
CA THR A 199 8.11 20.22 1.29
C THR A 199 8.98 19.52 0.26
N SER A 200 9.11 20.09 -0.95
CA SER A 200 9.96 19.52 -2.01
C SER A 200 11.43 19.51 -1.59
N PHE A 201 11.90 20.58 -0.95
CA PHE A 201 13.26 20.67 -0.43
C PHE A 201 13.52 19.66 0.70
N ILE A 202 12.60 19.52 1.66
CA ILE A 202 12.71 18.54 2.74
C ILE A 202 12.76 17.12 2.20
N VAL A 203 11.87 16.76 1.26
CA VAL A 203 11.86 15.44 0.63
C VAL A 203 13.16 15.17 -0.13
N PHE A 204 13.70 16.17 -0.81
CA PHE A 204 14.99 16.06 -1.50
C PHE A 204 16.14 15.75 -0.52
N ILE A 205 16.25 16.53 0.56
CA ILE A 205 17.27 16.32 1.60
C ILE A 205 17.10 14.95 2.27
N MET A 206 15.86 14.56 2.60
CA MET A 206 15.58 13.25 3.20
C MET A 206 16.02 12.10 2.29
N THR A 207 15.71 12.19 0.99
CA THR A 207 16.10 11.17 0.01
C THR A 207 17.62 11.12 -0.14
N MET A 208 18.30 12.27 -0.15
CA MET A 208 19.76 12.33 -0.16
C MET A 208 20.38 11.63 1.05
N ILE A 209 19.86 11.87 2.26
CA ILE A 209 20.35 11.23 3.49
C ILE A 209 20.15 9.71 3.41
N VAL A 210 18.98 9.24 2.96
CA VAL A 210 18.70 7.80 2.82
C VAL A 210 19.65 7.16 1.81
N LEU A 211 19.86 7.77 0.64
CA LEU A 211 20.79 7.27 -0.37
C LEU A 211 22.25 7.26 0.14
N ALA A 212 22.66 8.26 0.91
CA ALA A 212 23.99 8.31 1.51
C ALA A 212 24.21 7.19 2.53
N VAL A 213 23.21 6.91 3.38
CA VAL A 213 23.26 5.80 4.34
C VAL A 213 23.28 4.46 3.62
N LEU A 214 22.46 4.28 2.58
CA LEU A 214 22.47 3.06 1.77
C LEU A 214 23.82 2.85 1.06
N ALA A 215 24.43 3.92 0.54
CA ALA A 215 25.76 3.86 -0.06
C ALA A 215 26.83 3.48 0.97
N LEU A 216 26.77 4.03 2.18
CA LEU A 216 27.69 3.67 3.27
C LEU A 216 27.58 2.18 3.61
N ILE A 217 26.35 1.67 3.79
CA ILE A 217 26.10 0.25 4.10
C ILE A 217 26.59 -0.67 2.97
N CYS A 218 26.47 -0.25 1.72
CA CYS A 218 26.93 -1.06 0.58
C CYS A 218 28.46 -1.17 0.50
N VAL A 219 29.19 -0.20 1.07
CA VAL A 219 30.67 -0.18 1.07
C VAL A 219 31.25 -0.97 2.23
N THR A 220 30.58 -0.99 3.39
CA THR A 220 30.99 -1.70 4.61
C THR A 220 30.61 -3.17 4.59
#